data_AF-A0A2I1G5Y5-F1
#
_entry.id   AF-A0A2I1G5Y5-F1
#
_cell.length_a   1.000
_cell.length_b   1.000
_cell.length_c   1.000
_cell.angle_alpha   90.00
_cell.angle_beta   90.00
_cell.angle_gamma   90.00
#
_symmetry.space_group_name_H-M   'P 1'
#
loop_
_entity.id
_entity.type
_entity.pdbx_description
1 polymer ?
#
loop_
_entity_poly.entity_id
_entity_poly.type
_entity_poly.pdbx_seq_one_letter_code
_entity_poly.pdbx_strand_id
1 'polypeptide(L)'
;MGTNNDLVVANKPSQELRYLGVYIRSQAGSSYIVKRVKNEIKSMVNLLKYKKVTALQVVYINNMVLMARLEYWLKCIFLTQNQCKTLHNCMILLLKQKMRITRSVNNNIFTHQGLVGMTLLLQYLRTAQYADFIVRINSQE
;
A
#
# COMPACT_ATOMS: atom_id res chain seq x y z
N MET A 1 15.75 -8.86 32.48
CA MET A 1 14.95 -9.18 31.28
C MET A 1 15.51 -10.47 30.70
N GLY A 2 14.73 -11.56 30.75
CA GLY A 2 15.13 -12.89 30.23
C GLY A 2 15.75 -13.84 31.27
N THR A 3 14.96 -14.31 32.24
CA THR A 3 15.36 -15.35 33.22
C THR A 3 14.88 -16.76 32.84
N ASN A 4 14.17 -16.92 31.71
CA ASN A 4 13.73 -18.23 31.21
C ASN A 4 14.70 -18.74 30.13
N ASN A 5 15.30 -19.90 30.35
CA ASN A 5 16.15 -20.64 29.41
C ASN A 5 15.32 -21.31 28.30
N ASP A 6 14.32 -20.63 27.76
CA ASP A 6 13.50 -21.18 26.68
C ASP A 6 14.35 -21.31 25.42
N LEU A 7 14.38 -22.51 24.82
CA LEU A 7 15.11 -22.77 23.59
C LEU A 7 14.48 -22.00 22.42
N VAL A 8 15.16 -20.95 21.96
CA VAL A 8 14.75 -20.19 20.78
C VAL A 8 15.18 -20.94 19.51
N VAL A 9 14.22 -21.59 18.87
CA VAL A 9 14.45 -22.30 17.59
C VAL A 9 14.22 -21.35 16.42
N ALA A 10 15.14 -21.34 15.47
CA ALA A 10 15.00 -20.55 14.24
C ALA A 10 13.83 -21.06 13.38
N ASN A 11 13.01 -20.12 12.90
CA ASN A 11 11.95 -20.43 11.94
C ASN A 11 12.53 -20.89 10.59
N LYS A 12 11.74 -21.65 9.83
CA LYS A 12 12.15 -22.06 8.47
C LYS A 12 12.37 -20.82 7.60
N PRO A 13 13.32 -20.84 6.64
CA PRO A 13 13.66 -19.66 5.84
C PRO A 13 12.48 -19.14 5.01
N SER A 14 11.56 -20.02 4.59
CA SER A 14 10.36 -19.69 3.83
C SER A 14 9.17 -19.22 4.71
N GLN A 15 9.27 -19.37 6.03
CA GLN A 15 8.21 -19.04 6.96
C GLN A 15 8.13 -17.53 7.18
N GLU A 16 6.92 -16.99 7.08
CA GLU A 16 6.65 -15.60 7.41
C GLU A 16 6.52 -15.44 8.93
N LEU A 17 7.28 -14.52 9.50
CA LEU A 17 7.14 -14.07 10.88
C LEU A 17 6.51 -12.69 10.90
N ARG A 18 5.57 -12.43 11.82
CA ARG A 18 5.03 -11.09 12.05
C ARG A 18 5.80 -10.43 13.19
N TYR A 19 6.44 -9.30 12.91
CA TYR A 19 7.13 -8.49 13.91
C TYR A 19 6.64 -7.04 13.82
N LEU A 20 6.14 -6.49 14.93
CA LEU A 20 5.53 -5.16 15.04
C LEU A 20 4.38 -4.86 14.04
N GLY A 21 3.86 -5.88 13.34
CA GLY A 21 2.83 -5.69 12.32
C GLY A 21 3.34 -5.80 10.88
N VAL A 22 4.66 -5.82 10.68
CA VAL A 22 5.30 -6.11 9.39
C VAL A 22 5.58 -7.62 9.31
N TYR A 23 5.50 -8.16 8.09
CA TYR A 23 5.84 -9.56 7.83
C TYR A 23 7.27 -9.64 7.33
N ILE A 24 8.07 -10.53 7.92
CA ILE A 24 9.48 -10.69 7.59
C ILE A 24 9.72 -12.16 7.28
N ARG A 25 10.58 -12.42 6.31
CA ARG A 25 11.00 -13.75 5.90
C ARG A 25 12.50 -13.75 5.70
N SER A 26 13.17 -14.81 6.14
CA SER A 26 14.63 -14.94 5.99
C SER A 26 15.03 -15.17 4.52
N GLN A 27 14.22 -15.92 3.77
CA GLN A 27 14.41 -16.07 2.33
C GLN A 27 14.14 -14.76 1.58
N ALA A 28 15.09 -14.38 0.72
CA ALA A 28 15.01 -13.23 -0.15
C ALA A 28 13.74 -13.21 -1.03
N GLY A 29 13.32 -12.02 -1.41
CA GLY A 29 12.22 -11.77 -2.33
C GLY A 29 10.94 -11.28 -1.66
N SER A 30 10.22 -10.38 -2.34
CA SER A 30 9.08 -9.63 -1.82
C SER A 30 7.71 -10.20 -2.22
N SER A 31 7.67 -11.37 -2.86
CA SER A 31 6.46 -11.96 -3.44
C SER A 31 5.33 -12.15 -2.42
N TYR A 32 5.67 -12.52 -1.20
CA TYR A 32 4.71 -12.74 -0.11
C TYR A 32 4.00 -11.44 0.32
N ILE A 33 4.74 -10.35 0.45
CA ILE A 33 4.17 -9.03 0.78
C ILE A 33 3.41 -8.46 -0.40
N VAL A 34 3.92 -8.60 -1.64
CA VAL A 34 3.18 -8.20 -2.84
C VAL A 34 1.81 -8.90 -2.90
N LYS A 35 1.76 -10.21 -2.60
CA LYS A 35 0.52 -10.98 -2.52
C LYS A 35 -0.41 -10.44 -1.43
N ARG A 36 0.14 -10.12 -0.25
CA ARG A 36 -0.62 -9.59 0.88
C ARG A 36 -1.20 -8.20 0.59
N VAL A 37 -0.38 -7.30 0.04
CA VAL A 37 -0.81 -5.97 -0.43
C VAL A 37 -1.91 -6.08 -1.49
N LYS A 38 -1.74 -6.98 -2.46
CA LYS A 38 -2.77 -7.25 -3.48
C LYS A 38 -4.08 -7.69 -2.83
N ASN A 39 -4.02 -8.55 -1.82
CA ASN A 39 -5.20 -9.04 -1.10
C ASN A 39 -5.87 -7.93 -0.27
N GLU A 40 -5.11 -7.08 0.41
CA GLU A 40 -5.64 -5.94 1.17
C GLU A 40 -6.35 -4.94 0.26
N ILE A 41 -5.72 -4.55 -0.86
CA ILE A 41 -6.35 -3.66 -1.84
C ILE A 41 -7.64 -4.29 -2.38
N LYS A 42 -7.60 -5.57 -2.75
CA LYS A 42 -8.80 -6.29 -3.22
C LYS A 42 -9.89 -6.36 -2.16
N SER A 43 -9.52 -6.58 -0.89
CA SER A 43 -10.44 -6.62 0.23
C SER A 43 -11.17 -5.28 0.36
N MET A 44 -10.42 -4.16 0.41
CA MET A 44 -11.01 -2.83 0.44
C MET A 44 -11.90 -2.54 -0.77
N VAL A 45 -11.44 -2.89 -1.98
CA VAL A 45 -12.23 -2.71 -3.21
C VAL A 45 -13.55 -3.49 -3.12
N ASN A 46 -13.52 -4.75 -2.69
CA ASN A 46 -14.71 -5.59 -2.56
C ASN A 46 -15.69 -5.04 -1.52
N LEU A 47 -15.17 -4.52 -0.39
CA LEU A 47 -15.99 -3.86 0.63
C LEU A 47 -16.74 -2.64 0.08
N LEU A 48 -16.11 -1.87 -0.81
CA LEU A 48 -16.68 -0.63 -1.36
C LEU A 48 -17.52 -0.84 -2.63
N LYS A 49 -17.25 -1.92 -3.39
CA LYS A 49 -17.83 -2.18 -4.70
C LYS A 49 -19.36 -2.10 -4.69
N TYR A 50 -20.01 -2.77 -3.75
CA TYR A 50 -21.47 -2.86 -3.68
C TYR A 50 -22.12 -1.84 -2.73
N LYS A 51 -21.32 -1.10 -1.94
CA LYS A 51 -21.84 -0.08 -1.02
C LYS A 51 -22.26 1.20 -1.77
N LYS A 52 -23.29 1.87 -1.24
CA LYS A 52 -23.71 3.22 -1.68
C LYS A 52 -22.73 4.27 -1.15
N VAL A 53 -21.57 4.35 -1.79
CA VAL A 53 -20.51 5.33 -1.48
C VAL A 53 -20.26 6.25 -2.67
N THR A 54 -19.98 7.52 -2.39
CA THR A 54 -19.63 8.51 -3.42
C THR A 54 -18.17 8.33 -3.85
N ALA A 55 -17.84 8.83 -5.04
CA ALA A 55 -16.46 8.79 -5.55
C ALA A 55 -15.47 9.49 -4.58
N LEU A 56 -15.86 10.62 -4.00
CA LEU A 56 -15.05 11.36 -3.01
C LEU A 56 -14.82 10.56 -1.73
N GLN A 57 -15.81 9.80 -1.25
CA GLN A 57 -15.63 8.91 -0.11
C GLN A 57 -14.63 7.79 -0.43
N VAL A 58 -14.66 7.25 -1.66
CA VAL A 58 -13.68 6.26 -2.12
C VAL A 58 -12.28 6.86 -2.19
N VAL A 59 -12.13 8.09 -2.68
CA VAL A 59 -10.86 8.82 -2.69
C VAL A 59 -10.34 9.05 -1.27
N TYR A 60 -11.20 9.47 -0.34
CA TYR A 60 -10.82 9.65 1.05
C TYR A 60 -10.29 8.35 1.65
N ILE A 61 -11.01 7.24 1.47
CA ILE A 61 -10.58 5.92 1.97
C ILE A 61 -9.24 5.52 1.33
N ASN A 62 -9.07 5.78 0.04
CA ASN A 62 -7.82 5.52 -0.65
C ASN A 62 -6.66 6.30 -0.01
N ASN A 63 -6.78 7.62 0.05
CA ASN A 63 -5.70 8.51 0.43
C ASN A 63 -5.36 8.43 1.91
N MET A 64 -6.36 8.31 2.80
CA MET A 64 -6.16 8.35 4.25
C MET A 64 -5.97 6.96 4.86
N VAL A 65 -6.72 5.96 4.39
CA VAL A 65 -6.74 4.63 5.05
C VAL A 65 -5.87 3.64 4.32
N LEU A 66 -6.09 3.47 3.01
CA LEU A 66 -5.36 2.46 2.23
C LEU A 66 -3.88 2.83 2.12
N MET A 67 -3.55 4.08 1.79
CA MET A 67 -2.15 4.51 1.66
C MET A 67 -1.37 4.32 2.96
N ALA A 68 -1.89 4.79 4.10
CA ALA A 68 -1.22 4.66 5.39
C ALA A 68 -0.93 3.20 5.77
N ARG A 69 -1.90 2.29 5.54
CA ARG A 69 -1.70 0.84 5.79
C ARG A 69 -0.63 0.25 4.88
N LEU A 70 -0.66 0.60 3.60
CA LEU A 70 0.30 0.08 2.63
C LEU A 70 1.71 0.61 2.86
N GLU A 71 1.86 1.89 3.22
CA GLU A 71 3.15 2.50 3.54
C GLU A 71 3.90 1.69 4.59
N TYR A 72 3.21 1.35 5.67
CA TYR A 72 3.80 0.62 6.79
C TYR A 72 4.33 -0.75 6.36
N TRP A 73 3.57 -1.50 5.56
CA TRP A 73 4.02 -2.81 5.05
C TRP A 73 5.10 -2.72 3.99
N LEU A 74 5.09 -1.64 3.20
CA LEU A 74 6.02 -1.44 2.09
C LEU A 74 7.32 -0.76 2.51
N LYS A 75 7.45 -0.25 3.73
CA LYS A 75 8.70 0.30 4.26
C LYS A 75 9.89 -0.66 4.17
N CYS A 76 9.66 -1.97 4.24
CA CYS A 76 10.71 -2.98 4.15
C CYS A 76 10.96 -3.54 2.73
N ILE A 77 10.27 -3.03 1.70
CA ILE A 77 10.36 -3.54 0.33
C ILE A 77 10.45 -2.43 -0.71
N PHE A 78 11.24 -2.70 -1.75
CA PHE A 78 11.19 -1.95 -3.00
C PHE A 78 10.22 -2.59 -4.00
N LEU A 79 9.16 -1.87 -4.35
CA LEU A 79 8.27 -2.22 -5.45
C LEU A 79 8.69 -1.50 -6.72
N THR A 80 8.60 -2.19 -7.86
CA THR A 80 8.79 -1.53 -9.15
C THR A 80 7.57 -0.67 -9.53
N GLN A 81 7.79 0.33 -10.38
CA GLN A 81 6.71 1.19 -10.86
C GLN A 81 5.56 0.41 -11.51
N ASN A 82 5.88 -0.65 -12.25
CA ASN A 82 4.88 -1.50 -12.89
C ASN A 82 4.06 -2.29 -11.86
N GLN A 83 4.72 -2.84 -10.82
CA GLN A 83 4.02 -3.52 -9.74
C GLN A 83 3.03 -2.58 -9.02
N CYS A 84 3.46 -1.35 -8.69
CA CYS A 84 2.59 -0.35 -8.06
C CYS A 84 1.36 -0.04 -8.94
N LYS A 85 1.56 0.17 -10.25
CA LYS A 85 0.46 0.40 -11.20
C LYS A 85 -0.51 -0.78 -11.23
N THR A 86 -0.01 -2.01 -11.37
CA THR A 86 -0.84 -3.21 -11.43
C THR A 86 -1.62 -3.45 -10.14
N LEU A 87 -0.98 -3.27 -8.98
CA LEU A 87 -1.62 -3.44 -7.67
C LEU A 87 -2.75 -2.43 -7.46
N HIS A 88 -2.51 -1.16 -7.83
CA HIS A 88 -3.43 -0.07 -7.57
C HIS A 88 -4.57 0.03 -8.58
N ASN A 89 -4.44 -0.58 -9.76
CA ASN A 89 -5.42 -0.50 -10.85
C ASN A 89 -6.83 -0.90 -10.43
N CYS A 90 -6.99 -1.90 -9.54
CA CYS A 90 -8.31 -2.30 -9.04
C CYS A 90 -9.04 -1.16 -8.32
N MET A 91 -8.32 -0.33 -7.57
CA MET A 91 -8.90 0.83 -6.86
C MET A 91 -9.28 1.94 -7.83
N ILE A 92 -8.45 2.20 -8.85
CA ILE A 92 -8.75 3.16 -9.92
C ILE A 92 -10.01 2.74 -10.69
N LEU A 93 -10.12 1.45 -11.03
CA LEU A 93 -11.30 0.93 -11.72
C LEU A 93 -12.58 1.06 -10.88
N LEU A 94 -12.47 0.82 -9.57
CA LEU A 94 -13.58 1.07 -8.64
C LEU A 94 -14.00 2.55 -8.66
N LEU A 95 -13.03 3.48 -8.59
CA LEU A 95 -13.31 4.91 -8.64
C LEU A 95 -14.03 5.29 -9.95
N LYS A 96 -13.53 4.83 -11.11
CA LYS A 96 -14.18 5.04 -12.41
C LYS A 96 -15.61 4.52 -12.43
N GLN A 97 -15.85 3.33 -11.85
CA GLN A 97 -17.18 2.75 -11.72
C GLN A 97 -18.10 3.63 -10.86
N LYS A 98 -17.60 4.16 -9.73
CA LYS A 98 -18.38 5.03 -8.84
C LYS A 98 -18.69 6.39 -9.46
N MET A 99 -17.79 6.90 -10.31
CA MET A 99 -18.02 8.11 -11.10
C MET A 99 -18.90 7.90 -12.34
N ARG A 100 -19.24 6.65 -12.68
CA ARG A 100 -19.99 6.27 -13.89
C ARG A 100 -19.28 6.70 -15.20
N ILE A 101 -17.96 6.58 -15.22
CA ILE A 101 -17.12 6.94 -16.38
C ILE A 101 -16.55 5.67 -17.03
N THR A 102 -16.24 5.75 -18.33
CA THR A 102 -15.63 4.65 -19.10
C THR A 102 -14.27 4.24 -18.55
N ARG A 103 -13.98 2.93 -18.57
CA ARG A 103 -12.71 2.36 -18.06
C ARG A 103 -11.47 2.87 -18.81
N SER A 104 -11.61 3.25 -20.07
CA SER A 104 -10.54 3.73 -20.96
C SER A 104 -10.08 5.17 -20.67
N VAL A 105 -10.80 5.93 -19.85
CA VAL A 105 -10.43 7.32 -19.54
C VAL A 105 -9.05 7.38 -18.90
N ASN A 106 -8.24 8.37 -19.30
CA ASN A 106 -6.88 8.53 -18.79
C ASN A 106 -6.87 8.72 -17.27
N ASN A 107 -5.99 7.99 -16.58
CA ASN A 107 -5.90 8.00 -15.13
C ASN A 107 -5.49 9.37 -14.56
N ASN A 108 -4.81 10.21 -15.37
CA ASN A 108 -4.33 11.53 -14.96
C ASN A 108 -5.44 12.48 -14.50
N ILE A 109 -6.67 12.30 -15.00
CA ILE A 109 -7.83 13.12 -14.64
C ILE A 109 -8.21 12.91 -13.17
N PHE A 110 -8.09 11.68 -12.67
CA PHE A 110 -8.45 11.36 -11.28
C PHE A 110 -7.38 11.74 -10.28
N THR A 111 -6.13 11.84 -10.73
CA THR A 111 -4.98 12.19 -9.86
C THR A 111 -4.83 13.69 -9.66
N HIS A 112 -5.42 14.49 -10.54
CA HIS A 112 -5.33 15.94 -10.45
C HIS A 112 -6.09 16.46 -9.22
N GLN A 113 -5.40 17.25 -8.38
CA GLN A 113 -5.94 17.78 -7.11
C GLN A 113 -7.16 18.67 -7.32
N GLY A 114 -7.18 19.46 -8.41
CA GLY A 114 -8.32 20.33 -8.75
C GLY A 114 -9.55 19.60 -9.30
N LEU A 115 -9.50 18.27 -9.44
CA LEU A 115 -10.62 17.46 -9.94
C LEU A 115 -11.06 16.45 -8.89
N VAL A 116 -10.34 15.34 -8.77
CA VAL A 116 -10.72 14.22 -7.89
C VAL A 116 -9.69 13.98 -6.79
N GLY A 117 -8.42 14.32 -7.02
CA GLY A 117 -7.37 14.28 -5.99
C GLY A 117 -7.03 12.88 -5.46
N MET A 118 -7.20 11.82 -6.26
CA MET A 118 -6.81 10.47 -5.85
C MET A 118 -5.28 10.32 -5.88
N THR A 119 -4.70 9.97 -4.73
CA THR A 119 -3.26 9.70 -4.65
C THR A 119 -2.96 8.29 -5.16
N LEU A 120 -2.10 8.18 -6.17
CA LEU A 120 -1.59 6.90 -6.65
C LEU A 120 -0.59 6.30 -5.66
N LEU A 121 -0.62 4.97 -5.51
CA LEU A 121 0.32 4.25 -4.65
C LEU A 121 1.80 4.61 -4.92
N LEU A 122 2.20 4.67 -6.20
CA LEU A 122 3.57 5.02 -6.55
C LEU A 122 3.94 6.44 -6.11
N GLN A 123 3.05 7.40 -6.32
CA GLN A 123 3.29 8.80 -5.96
C GLN A 123 3.40 8.92 -4.44
N TYR A 124 2.49 8.29 -3.71
CA TYR A 124 2.47 8.27 -2.25
C TYR A 124 3.77 7.69 -1.66
N LEU A 125 4.21 6.53 -2.17
CA LEU A 125 5.44 5.89 -1.68
C LEU A 125 6.67 6.73 -1.96
N ARG A 126 6.77 7.35 -3.14
CA ARG A 126 7.87 8.27 -3.45
C ARG A 126 7.88 9.48 -2.53
N THR A 127 6.72 10.10 -2.28
CA THR A 127 6.64 11.25 -1.38
C THR A 127 7.04 10.88 0.04
N ALA A 128 6.62 9.71 0.55
CA ALA A 128 7.02 9.22 1.87
C ALA A 128 8.54 8.95 1.93
N GLN A 129 9.11 8.30 0.92
CA GLN A 129 10.55 8.05 0.84
C GLN A 129 11.38 9.33 0.77
N TYR A 130 10.94 10.32 -0.01
CA TYR A 130 11.61 11.62 -0.08
C TYR A 130 11.50 12.37 1.25
N ALA A 131 10.34 12.34 1.92
CA ALA A 131 10.19 12.96 3.23
C ALA A 131 11.12 12.34 4.27
N ASP A 132 11.16 11.00 4.37
CA ASP A 132 12.06 10.28 5.27
C ASP A 132 13.54 10.60 4.97
N PHE A 133 13.90 10.67 3.69
CA PHE A 133 15.25 11.04 3.26
C PHE A 133 15.63 12.47 3.64
N ILE A 134 14.74 13.44 3.40
CA ILE A 134 14.94 14.85 3.77
C ILE A 134 15.10 14.97 5.29
N VAL A 135 14.28 14.26 6.08
CA VAL A 135 14.40 14.25 7.54
C VAL A 135 15.76 13.71 7.97
N ARG A 136 16.23 12.61 7.36
CA ARG A 136 17.53 11.98 7.71
C ARG A 136 18.75 12.82 7.32
N ILE A 137 18.68 13.59 6.25
CA ILE A 137 19.77 14.50 5.86
C ILE A 137 19.85 15.70 6.80
N ASN A 138 18.70 16.20 7.26
CA ASN A 138 18.63 17.39 8.10
C ASN A 138 18.62 17.08 9.60
N SER A 139 18.44 15.81 9.99
CA SER A 139 18.67 15.38 11.36
C SER A 139 20.16 15.48 11.63
N GLN A 140 20.55 16.45 12.45
CA GLN A 140 21.88 16.47 13.06
C GLN A 140 21.91 15.29 14.05
N GLU A 141 22.56 14.20 13.64
CA GLU A 141 23.35 13.43 14.61
C GLU A 141 24.57 14.24 15.01
#